data_AF-H0EQN1-F1
#
_entry.id   AF-H0EQN1-F1
#
_cell.length_a   1.000
_cell.length_b   1.000
_cell.length_c   1.000
_cell.angle_alpha   90.00
_cell.angle_beta   90.00
_cell.angle_gamma   90.00
#
_symmetry.space_group_name_H-M   'P 1'
#
loop_
_entity.id
_entity.type
_entity.pdbx_description
1 polymer ?
#
loop_
_entity_poly.entity_id
_entity_poly.type
_entity_poly.pdbx_seq_one_letter_code
_entity_poly.pdbx_strand_id
1 'polypeptide(L)'
;MSLANDNNYYEARYFAPWKETCEELWTPNNPGISMGLDGVEILNNSSGSHWELRKLQTRVDLIRGATTKSGGIYLYSNQIGCDGERMYYDGCAMIIVNGKILAQGSQFSLQDVEVVTATVDLEEVRTYRNSKSRNMQAIKQEKYERIEADISLSDDSEFADFSLAPSEEVEPRFLLPEQEISLGPACWMWDFLRRSRQGGFFLPLSGGIDSCATAVIVHQMTRLVFVEMQKENAQVISDMLRIVGEPYAQFKQHNPHL
;
A
#
# COMPACT_ATOMS: atom_id res chain seq x y z
N MET A 1 28.04 15.20 -28.19
CA MET A 1 26.65 14.95 -28.57
C MET A 1 25.83 15.12 -27.30
N SER A 2 25.69 16.37 -26.87
CA SER A 2 24.88 16.79 -25.73
C SER A 2 23.74 17.58 -26.33
N LEU A 3 22.50 17.13 -26.14
CA LEU A 3 21.38 18.02 -26.30
C LEU A 3 21.08 18.56 -24.91
N ALA A 4 21.47 19.83 -24.75
CA ALA A 4 21.05 20.65 -23.64
C ALA A 4 19.52 20.76 -23.68
N ASN A 5 18.94 20.72 -22.49
CA ASN A 5 17.52 20.88 -22.26
C ASN A 5 17.16 22.35 -22.57
N ASP A 6 16.75 22.64 -23.80
CA ASP A 6 16.55 24.01 -24.32
C ASP A 6 15.22 24.66 -23.89
N ASN A 7 14.65 24.35 -22.71
CA ASN A 7 13.39 24.93 -22.19
C ASN A 7 12.20 24.94 -23.18
N ASN A 8 12.28 24.15 -24.25
CA ASN A 8 11.33 24.10 -25.36
C ASN A 8 10.57 22.78 -25.43
N TYR A 9 10.81 21.87 -24.48
CA TYR A 9 10.12 20.59 -24.36
C TYR A 9 9.32 20.56 -23.06
N TYR A 10 8.13 21.15 -23.07
CA TYR A 10 7.08 20.76 -22.12
C TYR A 10 6.59 19.39 -22.57
N GLU A 11 7.19 18.34 -22.02
CA GLU A 11 6.75 16.99 -22.33
C GLU A 11 5.49 16.68 -21.52
N ALA A 12 4.36 16.45 -22.19
CA ALA A 12 3.10 16.18 -21.53
C ALA A 12 3.18 14.84 -20.79
N ARG A 13 3.30 14.89 -19.45
CA ARG A 13 3.22 13.73 -18.57
C ARG A 13 1.77 13.55 -18.11
N TYR A 14 1.18 12.40 -18.41
CA TYR A 14 -0.23 12.15 -18.14
C TYR A 14 -0.39 11.33 -16.85
N PHE A 15 -0.86 12.00 -15.80
CA PHE A 15 -1.22 11.42 -14.51
C PHE A 15 -2.74 11.40 -14.35
N ALA A 16 -3.30 10.25 -13.95
CA ALA A 16 -4.73 10.13 -13.63
C ALA A 16 -4.90 9.91 -12.12
N PRO A 17 -5.13 10.97 -11.33
CA PRO A 17 -5.08 10.86 -9.87
C PRO A 17 -6.29 10.11 -9.25
N TRP A 18 -7.46 10.06 -9.90
CA TRP A 18 -8.73 9.72 -9.21
C TRP A 18 -9.80 9.01 -10.06
N LYS A 19 -9.49 7.94 -10.80
CA LYS A 19 -10.52 7.26 -11.61
C LYS A 19 -10.55 5.74 -11.54
N GLU A 20 -9.77 5.12 -10.67
CA GLU A 20 -9.97 3.71 -10.34
C GLU A 20 -10.16 3.56 -8.84
N THR A 21 -11.40 3.28 -8.45
CA THR A 21 -11.80 3.12 -7.05
C THR A 21 -12.06 1.64 -6.79
N CYS A 22 -11.31 1.04 -5.86
CA CYS A 22 -11.42 -0.32 -5.33
C CYS A 22 -11.91 -1.39 -6.33
N GLU A 23 -13.21 -1.48 -6.58
CA GLU A 23 -13.83 -2.49 -7.41
C GLU A 23 -13.65 -2.31 -8.93
N GLU A 24 -13.36 -1.10 -9.39
CA GLU A 24 -13.28 -0.78 -10.82
C GLU A 24 -12.17 -1.55 -11.54
N LEU A 25 -11.06 -1.88 -10.85
CA LEU A 25 -9.97 -2.71 -11.36
C LEU A 25 -10.46 -4.09 -11.83
N TRP A 26 -11.42 -4.66 -11.09
CA TRP A 26 -11.88 -6.04 -11.30
C TRP A 26 -12.90 -6.16 -12.43
N THR A 27 -13.36 -5.03 -12.96
CA THR A 27 -14.38 -5.02 -14.02
C THR A 27 -13.76 -5.39 -15.38
N PRO A 28 -14.49 -6.11 -16.25
CA PRO A 28 -13.96 -6.50 -17.57
C PRO A 28 -13.56 -5.31 -18.45
N ASN A 29 -14.25 -4.19 -18.30
CA ASN A 29 -13.96 -2.93 -18.98
C ASN A 29 -13.46 -1.91 -17.95
N ASN A 30 -12.32 -2.22 -17.31
CA ASN A 30 -11.74 -1.33 -16.32
C ASN A 30 -11.29 0.00 -16.96
N PRO A 31 -11.36 1.12 -16.22
CA PRO A 31 -11.00 2.43 -16.74
C PRO A 31 -9.50 2.55 -17.04
N GLY A 32 -8.64 1.77 -16.36
CA GLY A 32 -7.20 1.71 -16.62
C GLY A 32 -6.83 1.33 -18.05
N ILE A 33 -7.62 0.49 -18.73
CA ILE A 33 -7.38 0.12 -20.14
C ILE A 33 -7.52 1.35 -21.07
N SER A 34 -8.66 2.03 -21.03
CA SER A 34 -8.94 3.16 -21.91
C SER A 34 -8.03 4.35 -21.58
N MET A 35 -7.71 4.58 -20.31
CA MET A 35 -6.72 5.59 -19.90
C MET A 35 -5.33 5.27 -20.40
N GLY A 36 -4.89 4.01 -20.24
CA GLY A 36 -3.60 3.55 -20.74
C GLY A 36 -3.49 3.74 -22.25
N LEU A 37 -4.57 3.51 -22.99
CA LEU A 37 -4.64 3.76 -24.44
C LEU A 37 -4.59 5.25 -24.81
N ASP A 38 -5.22 6.14 -24.02
CA ASP A 38 -5.19 7.61 -24.25
C ASP A 38 -3.87 8.27 -23.75
N GLY A 39 -2.96 7.48 -23.19
CA GLY A 39 -1.59 7.90 -22.88
C GLY A 39 -1.28 8.08 -21.40
N VAL A 40 -2.19 7.77 -20.48
CA VAL A 40 -1.93 7.84 -19.03
C VAL A 40 -0.81 6.87 -18.63
N GLU A 41 0.25 7.38 -18.03
CA GLU A 41 1.44 6.60 -17.64
C GLU A 41 1.37 6.11 -16.20
N ILE A 42 0.78 6.91 -15.32
CA ILE A 42 0.63 6.62 -13.90
C ILE A 42 -0.86 6.52 -13.55
N LEU A 43 -1.27 5.35 -13.09
CA LEU A 43 -2.60 5.03 -12.61
C LEU A 43 -2.58 4.97 -11.09
N ASN A 44 -3.53 5.65 -10.44
CA ASN A 44 -3.72 5.58 -8.99
C ASN A 44 -5.02 4.85 -8.66
N ASN A 45 -4.93 3.89 -7.76
CA ASN A 45 -6.06 3.21 -7.16
C ASN A 45 -6.04 3.42 -5.64
N SER A 46 -7.08 4.09 -5.15
CA SER A 46 -7.36 4.25 -3.74
C SER A 46 -8.48 3.31 -3.33
N SER A 47 -8.18 2.42 -2.39
CA SER A 47 -9.03 1.30 -1.98
C SER A 47 -9.41 1.35 -0.51
N GLY A 48 -10.57 0.76 -0.23
CA GLY A 48 -11.03 0.32 1.10
C GLY A 48 -11.30 -1.18 1.06
N SER A 49 -10.30 -1.96 0.65
CA SER A 49 -10.41 -3.41 0.49
C SER A 49 -10.13 -4.10 1.82
N HIS A 50 -11.18 -4.65 2.42
CA HIS A 50 -11.06 -5.42 3.66
C HIS A 50 -10.25 -6.70 3.44
N TRP A 51 -9.64 -7.20 4.51
CA TRP A 51 -8.96 -8.48 4.56
C TRP A 51 -9.93 -9.63 4.33
N GLU A 52 -9.51 -10.57 3.48
CA GLU A 52 -10.10 -11.89 3.36
C GLU A 52 -8.95 -12.89 3.22
N LEU A 53 -9.07 -14.03 3.90
CA LEU A 53 -8.04 -15.05 3.95
C LEU A 53 -7.59 -15.44 2.53
N ARG A 54 -6.29 -15.31 2.22
CA ARG A 54 -5.65 -15.58 0.92
C ARG A 54 -6.06 -14.68 -0.25
N LYS A 55 -6.87 -13.63 -0.04
CA LYS A 55 -7.32 -12.74 -1.13
C LYS A 55 -6.19 -11.87 -1.72
N LEU A 56 -5.14 -11.60 -0.95
CA LEU A 56 -4.03 -10.75 -1.40
C LEU A 56 -3.39 -11.26 -2.70
N GLN A 57 -3.27 -12.58 -2.87
CA GLN A 57 -2.73 -13.17 -4.10
C GLN A 57 -3.51 -12.70 -5.33
N THR A 58 -4.84 -12.83 -5.29
CA THR A 58 -5.73 -12.41 -6.38
C THR A 58 -5.58 -10.91 -6.68
N ARG A 59 -5.47 -10.07 -5.63
CA ARG A 59 -5.25 -8.63 -5.78
C ARG A 59 -3.93 -8.34 -6.52
N VAL A 60 -2.84 -8.97 -6.09
CA VAL A 60 -1.51 -8.81 -6.72
C VAL A 60 -1.55 -9.26 -8.18
N ASP A 61 -2.12 -10.44 -8.45
CA ASP A 61 -2.15 -11.01 -9.80
C ASP A 61 -2.95 -10.16 -10.78
N LEU A 62 -4.06 -9.57 -10.33
CA LEU A 62 -4.89 -8.69 -11.14
C LEU A 62 -4.19 -7.36 -11.46
N ILE A 63 -3.51 -6.73 -10.49
CA ILE A 63 -2.75 -5.49 -10.74
C ILE A 63 -1.54 -5.78 -11.64
N ARG A 64 -0.80 -6.87 -11.38
CA ARG A 64 0.30 -7.32 -12.25
C ARG A 64 -0.19 -7.62 -13.66
N GLY A 65 -1.31 -8.33 -13.80
CA GLY A 65 -1.91 -8.64 -15.10
C GLY A 65 -2.30 -7.38 -15.87
N ALA A 66 -2.91 -6.39 -15.21
CA ALA A 66 -3.31 -5.13 -15.82
C ALA A 66 -2.10 -4.32 -16.34
N THR A 67 -1.05 -4.18 -15.52
CA THR A 67 0.17 -3.44 -15.85
C THR A 67 1.06 -4.18 -16.85
N THR A 68 1.11 -5.51 -16.82
CA THR A 68 1.81 -6.33 -17.82
C THR A 68 1.13 -6.20 -19.19
N LYS A 69 -0.20 -6.20 -19.23
CA LYS A 69 -0.96 -6.10 -20.49
C LYS A 69 -0.88 -4.71 -21.12
N SER A 70 -1.02 -3.66 -20.30
CA SER A 70 -1.21 -2.29 -20.80
C SER A 70 0.06 -1.44 -20.74
N GLY A 71 1.05 -1.87 -19.96
CA GLY A 71 2.18 -1.03 -19.51
C GLY A 71 1.71 0.09 -18.59
N GLY A 72 2.64 0.69 -17.86
CA GLY A 72 2.38 1.81 -16.95
C GLY A 72 2.79 1.54 -15.52
N ILE A 73 2.77 2.61 -14.74
CA ILE A 73 2.96 2.62 -13.30
C ILE A 73 1.58 2.56 -12.65
N TYR A 74 1.43 1.69 -11.68
CA TYR A 74 0.21 1.51 -10.92
C TYR A 74 0.51 1.69 -9.44
N LEU A 75 -0.12 2.70 -8.85
CA LEU A 75 -0.05 3.03 -7.44
C LEU A 75 -1.30 2.47 -6.78
N TYR A 76 -1.15 1.46 -5.94
CA TYR A 76 -2.22 0.92 -5.14
C TYR A 76 -2.07 1.40 -3.70
N SER A 77 -3.10 2.05 -3.19
CA SER A 77 -3.21 2.49 -1.80
C SER A 77 -4.47 1.87 -1.19
N ASN A 78 -4.39 1.48 0.08
CA ASN A 78 -5.51 0.88 0.77
C ASN A 78 -5.50 1.32 2.24
N GLN A 79 -6.69 1.38 2.83
CA GLN A 79 -6.81 1.54 4.27
C GLN A 79 -6.11 0.38 5.00
N ILE A 80 -5.52 0.68 6.16
CA ILE A 80 -4.97 -0.32 7.08
C ILE A 80 -5.60 -0.15 8.47
N GLY A 81 -5.96 -1.26 9.11
CA GLY A 81 -6.56 -1.26 10.45
C GLY A 81 -8.07 -1.53 10.45
N CYS A 82 -8.70 -1.32 11.59
CA CYS A 82 -10.15 -1.38 11.77
C CYS A 82 -10.75 0.03 11.71
N ASP A 83 -11.94 0.23 11.14
CA ASP A 83 -12.63 1.53 11.06
C ASP A 83 -13.76 1.71 12.09
N GLY A 84 -13.96 0.71 12.96
CA GLY A 84 -15.02 0.70 13.98
C GLY A 84 -16.08 -0.38 13.75
N GLU A 85 -15.99 -1.11 12.64
CA GLU A 85 -16.87 -2.25 12.38
C GLU A 85 -16.16 -3.61 12.56
N ARG A 86 -16.78 -4.68 12.05
CA ARG A 86 -16.26 -6.05 12.10
C ARG A 86 -15.12 -6.32 11.11
N MET A 87 -14.88 -5.39 10.19
CA MET A 87 -13.89 -5.56 9.12
C MET A 87 -12.53 -5.04 9.55
N TYR A 88 -11.49 -5.68 9.04
CA TYR A 88 -10.12 -5.19 9.11
C TYR A 88 -9.65 -4.94 7.68
N TYR A 89 -9.02 -3.80 7.42
CA TYR A 89 -8.43 -3.48 6.13
C TYR A 89 -6.96 -3.81 6.15
N ASP A 90 -6.50 -4.58 5.18
CA ASP A 90 -5.16 -5.19 5.17
C ASP A 90 -4.09 -4.36 4.47
N GLY A 91 -4.33 -3.07 4.22
CA GLY A 91 -3.33 -2.18 3.61
C GLY A 91 -2.72 -2.81 2.37
N CYS A 92 -1.42 -3.14 2.46
CA CYS A 92 -0.63 -3.71 1.38
C CYS A 92 -0.58 -2.76 0.18
N ALA A 93 -0.21 -1.50 0.46
CA ALA A 93 0.04 -0.52 -0.58
C ALA A 93 1.16 -1.01 -1.50
N MET A 94 1.05 -0.78 -2.80
CA MET A 94 2.00 -1.32 -3.79
C MET A 94 2.30 -0.30 -4.89
N ILE A 95 3.55 -0.34 -5.37
CA ILE A 95 3.97 0.36 -6.58
C ILE A 95 4.41 -0.70 -7.59
N ILE A 96 3.72 -0.76 -8.72
CA ILE A 96 3.89 -1.80 -9.73
C ILE A 96 4.14 -1.13 -11.09
N VAL A 97 5.18 -1.56 -11.80
CA VAL A 97 5.57 -0.99 -13.10
C VAL A 97 5.67 -2.11 -14.11
N ASN A 98 4.85 -2.06 -15.16
CA ASN A 98 4.88 -3.04 -16.26
C ASN A 98 4.83 -4.51 -15.80
N GLY A 99 4.14 -4.81 -14.69
CA GLY A 99 4.03 -6.15 -14.09
C GLY A 99 5.07 -6.49 -13.02
N LYS A 100 6.09 -5.65 -12.84
CA LYS A 100 7.11 -5.77 -11.80
C LYS A 100 6.67 -5.03 -10.55
N ILE A 101 6.77 -5.65 -9.38
CA ILE A 101 6.48 -4.97 -8.12
C ILE A 101 7.76 -4.28 -7.69
N LEU A 102 7.73 -2.97 -7.46
CA LEU A 102 8.91 -2.21 -7.00
C LEU A 102 8.88 -1.98 -5.50
N ALA A 103 7.67 -1.86 -4.95
CA ALA A 103 7.50 -1.69 -3.52
C ALA A 103 6.16 -2.28 -3.06
N GLN A 104 6.18 -2.88 -1.88
CA GLN A 104 5.02 -3.48 -1.22
C GLN A 104 5.06 -3.13 0.26
N GLY A 105 3.97 -2.57 0.78
CA GLY A 105 3.77 -2.26 2.19
C GLY A 105 3.41 -3.50 3.01
N SER A 106 3.03 -3.26 4.25
CA SER A 106 2.64 -4.30 5.20
C SER A 106 1.18 -4.72 4.98
N GLN A 107 0.89 -6.02 5.12
CA GLN A 107 -0.50 -6.51 5.11
C GLN A 107 -1.19 -6.29 6.48
N PHE A 108 -0.41 -6.36 7.55
CA PHE A 108 -0.87 -6.16 8.92
C PHE A 108 0.16 -5.32 9.67
N SER A 109 -0.28 -4.25 10.32
CA SER A 109 0.60 -3.32 11.05
C SER A 109 -0.19 -2.64 12.16
N LEU A 110 0.50 -2.23 13.23
CA LEU A 110 -0.07 -1.36 14.25
C LEU A 110 0.27 0.13 14.00
N GLN A 111 0.95 0.43 12.89
CA GLN A 111 1.21 1.80 12.48
C GLN A 111 -0.07 2.40 11.87
N ASP A 112 -0.47 3.57 12.36
CA ASP A 112 -1.64 4.29 11.83
C ASP A 112 -1.39 4.81 10.40
N VAL A 113 -0.12 5.02 10.03
CA VAL A 113 0.28 5.48 8.69
C VAL A 113 1.52 4.71 8.24
N GLU A 114 1.44 4.12 7.05
CA GLU A 114 2.56 3.51 6.34
C GLU A 114 2.67 4.16 4.95
N VAL A 115 3.87 4.57 4.56
CA VAL A 115 4.13 5.19 3.26
C VAL A 115 5.11 4.33 2.48
N VAL A 116 4.72 3.97 1.26
CA VAL A 116 5.52 3.17 0.34
C VAL A 116 6.00 4.10 -0.79
N THR A 117 7.29 4.04 -1.10
CA THR A 117 7.92 4.87 -2.14
C THR A 117 8.75 4.00 -3.08
N ALA A 118 8.89 4.45 -4.32
CA ALA A 118 9.79 3.89 -5.31
C ALA A 118 10.19 4.98 -6.31
N THR A 119 11.41 4.91 -6.81
CA THR A 119 11.91 5.75 -7.90
C THR A 119 11.69 5.01 -9.20
N VAL A 120 11.05 5.64 -10.19
CA VAL A 120 10.64 5.00 -11.45
C VAL A 120 11.12 5.79 -12.65
N ASP A 121 11.57 5.09 -13.69
CA ASP A 121 11.89 5.69 -14.98
C ASP A 121 10.66 5.67 -15.90
N LEU A 122 10.16 6.84 -16.28
CA LEU A 122 9.02 6.97 -17.19
C LEU A 122 9.34 6.49 -18.61
N GLU A 123 10.62 6.54 -19.02
CA GLU A 123 11.04 6.05 -20.33
C GLU A 123 10.91 4.52 -20.42
N GLU A 124 11.01 3.79 -19.30
CA GLU A 124 10.74 2.36 -19.27
C GLU A 124 9.29 2.07 -19.67
N VAL A 125 8.32 2.86 -19.18
CA VAL A 125 6.90 2.72 -19.53
C VAL A 125 6.66 2.99 -21.02
N ARG A 126 7.26 4.07 -21.55
CA ARG A 126 7.10 4.46 -22.96
C ARG A 126 7.71 3.43 -23.89
N THR A 127 8.91 2.94 -23.55
CA THR A 127 9.59 1.86 -24.27
C THR A 127 8.77 0.58 -24.23
N TYR A 128 8.24 0.20 -23.06
CA TYR A 128 7.39 -0.98 -22.90
C TYR A 128 6.12 -0.93 -23.76
N ARG A 129 5.53 0.27 -23.90
CA ARG A 129 4.32 0.50 -24.69
C ARG A 129 4.56 0.61 -26.20
N ASN A 130 5.81 0.50 -26.68
CA ASN A 130 6.18 0.64 -28.09
C ASN A 130 5.79 -0.62 -28.91
N SER A 131 4.48 -0.83 -29.08
CA SER A 131 3.91 -1.93 -29.84
C SER A 131 2.90 -1.42 -30.88
N LYS A 132 3.07 -1.86 -32.14
CA LYS A 132 2.22 -1.45 -33.27
C LYS A 132 0.75 -1.76 -33.05
N SER A 133 0.42 -2.93 -32.49
CA SER A 133 -0.96 -3.37 -32.28
C SER A 133 -1.66 -2.55 -31.19
N ARG A 134 -0.95 -2.19 -30.12
CA ARG A 134 -1.43 -1.28 -29.08
C ARG A 134 -1.70 0.11 -29.66
N ASN A 135 -0.77 0.64 -30.44
CA ASN A 135 -0.90 1.99 -31.01
C ASN A 135 -2.10 2.11 -31.96
N MET A 136 -2.45 1.05 -32.70
CA MET A 136 -3.67 1.01 -33.50
C MET A 136 -4.97 1.09 -32.67
N GLN A 137 -4.96 0.55 -31.45
CA GLN A 137 -6.09 0.68 -30.52
C GLN A 137 -6.13 2.07 -29.90
N ALA A 138 -4.97 2.63 -29.54
CA ALA A 138 -4.85 3.98 -28.99
C ALA A 138 -5.42 5.05 -29.94
N ILE A 139 -5.24 4.90 -31.25
CA ILE A 139 -5.83 5.82 -32.25
C ILE A 139 -7.37 5.84 -32.19
N LYS A 140 -8.00 4.71 -31.85
CA LYS A 140 -9.47 4.56 -31.78
C LYS A 140 -10.04 4.95 -30.42
N GLN A 141 -9.18 5.16 -29.43
CA GLN A 141 -9.60 5.47 -28.07
C GLN A 141 -10.19 6.88 -27.99
N GLU A 142 -11.31 7.01 -27.30
CA GLU A 142 -11.88 8.32 -26.99
C GLU A 142 -10.95 9.06 -26.03
N LYS A 143 -10.73 10.34 -26.34
CA LYS A 143 -9.84 11.20 -25.56
C LYS A 143 -10.49 11.56 -24.23
N TYR A 144 -9.71 11.44 -23.16
CA TYR A 144 -10.07 12.01 -21.88
C TYR A 144 -9.86 13.52 -21.88
N GLU A 145 -10.65 14.22 -21.06
CA GLU A 145 -10.39 15.61 -20.70
C GLU A 145 -9.02 15.72 -20.03
N ARG A 146 -8.20 16.67 -20.48
CA ARG A 146 -6.85 16.92 -19.97
C ARG A 146 -6.88 18.23 -19.19
N ILE A 147 -6.43 18.17 -17.95
CA ILE A 147 -6.21 19.35 -17.11
C ILE A 147 -4.71 19.59 -17.09
N GLU A 148 -4.27 20.70 -17.66
CA GLU A 148 -2.88 21.10 -17.60
C GLU A 148 -2.55 21.58 -16.19
N ALA A 149 -1.44 21.07 -15.65
CA ALA A 149 -0.92 21.47 -14.35
C ALA A 149 0.53 21.92 -14.54
N ASP A 150 0.87 23.08 -14.00
CA ASP A 150 2.23 23.64 -14.02
C ASP A 150 3.08 22.97 -12.93
N ILE A 151 3.34 21.67 -13.12
CA ILE A 151 4.13 20.83 -12.22
C ILE A 151 5.07 19.94 -13.02
N SER A 152 6.29 19.73 -12.50
CA SER A 152 7.18 18.69 -12.98
C SER A 152 7.20 17.53 -11.97
N LEU A 153 7.08 16.30 -12.47
CA LEU A 153 7.14 15.08 -11.65
C LEU A 153 8.58 14.63 -11.36
N SER A 154 9.57 15.23 -12.00
CA SER A 154 11.00 15.03 -11.74
C SER A 154 11.69 16.39 -11.67
N ASP A 155 12.67 16.56 -10.79
CA ASP A 155 13.44 17.81 -10.69
C ASP A 155 14.73 17.70 -11.52
N ASP A 156 15.12 18.79 -12.19
CA ASP A 156 16.37 18.82 -12.95
C ASP A 156 17.60 18.67 -12.04
N SER A 157 17.46 19.00 -10.74
CA SER A 157 18.49 18.77 -9.73
C SER A 157 18.78 17.28 -9.48
N GLU A 158 17.82 16.39 -9.77
CA GLU A 158 17.96 14.93 -9.62
C GLU A 158 18.91 14.33 -10.65
N PHE A 159 19.08 14.94 -11.84
CA PHE A 159 20.09 14.51 -12.82
C PHE A 159 21.53 14.71 -12.35
N ALA A 160 21.75 15.52 -11.31
CA ALA A 160 23.06 15.72 -10.69
C ALA A 160 23.33 14.74 -9.53
N ASP A 161 22.30 14.04 -9.05
CA ASP A 161 22.43 13.04 -8.00
C ASP A 161 22.68 11.65 -8.59
N PHE A 162 23.95 11.29 -8.74
CA PHE A 162 24.36 9.97 -9.22
C PHE A 162 23.97 8.81 -8.29
N SER A 163 23.44 9.07 -7.09
CA SER A 163 22.90 8.05 -6.20
C SER A 163 21.44 7.70 -6.47
N LEU A 164 20.73 8.53 -7.25
CA LEU A 164 19.35 8.28 -7.63
C LEU A 164 19.30 7.25 -8.76
N ALA A 165 18.83 6.05 -8.45
CA ALA A 165 18.61 4.98 -9.41
C ALA A 165 17.14 4.51 -9.34
N PRO A 166 16.57 3.98 -10.45
CA PRO A 166 15.29 3.31 -10.41
C PRO A 166 15.29 2.20 -9.34
N SER A 167 14.17 2.05 -8.65
CA SER A 167 14.00 0.98 -7.66
C SER A 167 14.00 -0.38 -8.33
N GLU A 168 14.66 -1.35 -7.70
CA GLU A 168 14.73 -2.72 -8.18
C GLU A 168 13.39 -3.46 -7.97
N GLU A 169 13.18 -4.51 -8.77
CA GLU A 169 12.02 -5.40 -8.59
C GLU A 169 12.14 -6.17 -7.27
N VAL A 170 11.02 -6.26 -6.55
CA VAL A 170 10.88 -7.03 -5.32
C VAL A 170 9.91 -8.19 -5.52
N GLU A 171 10.26 -9.35 -4.97
CA GLU A 171 9.36 -10.49 -4.94
C GLU A 171 8.13 -10.19 -4.06
N PRO A 172 6.91 -10.54 -4.50
CA PRO A 172 5.73 -10.35 -3.69
C PRO A 172 5.81 -11.18 -2.41
N ARG A 173 5.58 -10.52 -1.28
CA ARG A 173 5.49 -11.16 0.03
C ARG A 173 4.05 -11.60 0.27
N PHE A 174 3.86 -12.91 0.37
CA PHE A 174 2.61 -13.53 0.79
C PHE A 174 2.81 -14.23 2.13
N LEU A 175 1.87 -14.01 3.04
CA LEU A 175 1.85 -14.68 4.33
C LEU A 175 1.24 -16.08 4.18
N LEU A 176 1.71 -17.01 4.99
CA LEU A 176 1.05 -18.30 5.14
C LEU A 176 -0.35 -18.10 5.76
N PRO A 177 -1.31 -18.99 5.49
CA PRO A 177 -2.67 -18.88 6.02
C PRO A 177 -2.70 -18.78 7.55
N GLU A 178 -1.85 -19.51 8.25
CA GLU A 178 -1.73 -19.50 9.69
C GLU A 178 -1.16 -18.17 10.20
N GLN A 179 -0.26 -17.55 9.43
CA GLN A 179 0.26 -16.22 9.73
C GLN A 179 -0.83 -15.15 9.55
N GLU A 180 -1.62 -15.21 8.48
CA GLU A 180 -2.75 -14.29 8.28
C GLU A 180 -3.78 -14.40 9.42
N ILE A 181 -4.14 -15.62 9.81
CA ILE A 181 -5.05 -15.89 10.94
C ILE A 181 -4.46 -15.37 12.26
N SER A 182 -3.14 -15.43 12.43
CA SER A 182 -2.49 -14.92 13.65
C SER A 182 -2.42 -13.39 13.69
N LEU A 183 -2.19 -12.74 12.55
CA LEU A 183 -1.88 -11.31 12.46
C LEU A 183 -3.12 -10.43 12.27
N GLY A 184 -4.03 -10.82 11.37
CA GLY A 184 -5.22 -10.01 11.05
C GLY A 184 -6.12 -9.78 12.26
N PRO A 185 -6.66 -10.85 12.88
CA PRO A 185 -7.43 -10.76 14.11
C PRO A 185 -6.67 -10.07 15.26
N ALA A 186 -5.35 -10.26 15.37
CA ALA A 186 -4.55 -9.61 16.41
C ALA A 186 -4.48 -8.09 16.22
N CYS A 187 -4.24 -7.60 14.99
CA CYS A 187 -4.25 -6.17 14.69
C CYS A 187 -5.65 -5.58 14.86
N TRP A 188 -6.70 -6.31 14.46
CA TRP A 188 -8.08 -5.91 14.70
C TRP A 188 -8.40 -5.77 16.19
N MET A 189 -7.97 -6.74 17.02
CA MET A 189 -8.15 -6.68 18.48
C MET A 189 -7.43 -5.48 19.09
N TRP A 190 -6.22 -5.16 18.62
CA TRP A 190 -5.49 -3.98 19.08
C TRP A 190 -6.26 -2.68 18.80
N ASP A 191 -6.71 -2.51 17.56
CA ASP A 191 -7.50 -1.34 17.16
C ASP A 191 -8.81 -1.25 17.93
N PHE A 192 -9.51 -2.38 18.08
CA PHE A 192 -10.74 -2.43 18.84
C PHE A 192 -10.51 -2.02 20.30
N LEU A 193 -9.47 -2.55 20.95
CA LEU A 193 -9.16 -2.26 22.35
C LEU A 193 -8.77 -0.78 22.54
N ARG A 194 -7.83 -0.28 21.72
CA ARG A 194 -7.36 1.10 21.88
C ARG A 194 -8.47 2.11 21.59
N ARG A 195 -9.35 1.85 20.62
CA ARG A 195 -10.42 2.79 20.23
C ARG A 195 -11.67 2.70 21.09
N SER A 196 -12.01 1.52 21.62
CA SER A 196 -13.15 1.34 22.54
C SER A 196 -12.90 1.91 23.94
N ARG A 197 -11.65 2.28 24.26
CA ARG A 197 -11.20 2.79 25.57
C ARG A 197 -11.50 1.84 26.73
N GLN A 198 -11.58 0.53 26.45
CA GLN A 198 -11.73 -0.49 27.49
C GLN A 198 -10.38 -0.82 28.14
N GLY A 199 -10.42 -1.37 29.35
CA GLY A 199 -9.23 -1.75 30.12
C GLY A 199 -8.63 -3.12 29.76
N GLY A 200 -9.23 -3.85 28.81
CA GLY A 200 -8.75 -5.17 28.39
C GLY A 200 -9.87 -6.07 27.88
N PHE A 201 -9.58 -7.37 27.83
CA PHE A 201 -10.50 -8.41 27.39
C PHE A 201 -10.88 -9.35 28.54
N PHE A 202 -12.11 -9.85 28.53
CA PHE A 202 -12.55 -10.99 29.34
C PHE A 202 -12.75 -12.19 28.42
N LEU A 203 -11.92 -13.22 28.59
CA LEU A 203 -11.94 -14.43 27.74
C LEU A 203 -12.28 -15.68 28.57
N PRO A 204 -13.50 -16.23 28.46
CA PRO A 204 -13.85 -17.51 29.08
C PRO A 204 -13.09 -18.68 28.43
N LEU A 205 -12.19 -19.31 29.17
CA LEU A 205 -11.43 -20.47 28.70
C LEU A 205 -12.16 -21.77 29.03
N SER A 206 -12.63 -22.47 27.99
CA SER A 206 -13.30 -23.77 28.16
C SER A 206 -12.33 -24.96 28.19
N GLY A 207 -11.08 -24.74 27.75
CA GLY A 207 -10.11 -25.80 27.47
C GLY A 207 -10.23 -26.40 26.07
N GLY A 208 -11.22 -25.98 25.28
CA GLY A 208 -11.38 -26.36 23.87
C GLY A 208 -10.50 -25.53 22.92
N ILE A 209 -10.37 -26.02 21.69
CA ILE A 209 -9.48 -25.45 20.66
C ILE A 209 -9.84 -24.00 20.30
N ASP A 210 -11.12 -23.65 20.24
CA ASP A 210 -11.55 -22.29 19.85
C ASP A 210 -11.19 -21.23 20.90
N SER A 211 -11.42 -21.56 22.18
CA SER A 211 -11.04 -20.69 23.29
C SER A 211 -9.51 -20.55 23.39
N CYS A 212 -8.77 -21.61 23.08
CA CYS A 212 -7.32 -21.60 23.00
C CYS A 212 -6.81 -20.73 21.83
N ALA A 213 -7.39 -20.89 20.63
CA ALA A 213 -7.03 -20.08 19.47
C ALA A 213 -7.27 -18.59 19.73
N THR A 214 -8.39 -18.24 20.35
CA THR A 214 -8.69 -16.85 20.75
C THR A 214 -7.65 -16.31 21.74
N ALA A 215 -7.24 -17.11 22.73
CA ALA A 215 -6.19 -16.73 23.67
C ALA A 215 -4.83 -16.52 22.97
N VAL A 216 -4.50 -17.36 21.98
CA VAL A 216 -3.28 -17.23 21.18
C VAL A 216 -3.32 -15.97 20.31
N ILE A 217 -4.48 -15.57 19.77
CA ILE A 217 -4.63 -14.30 19.04
C ILE A 217 -4.39 -13.11 19.97
N VAL A 218 -4.95 -13.12 21.19
CA VAL A 218 -4.68 -12.06 22.19
C VAL A 218 -3.19 -12.03 22.56
N HIS A 219 -2.56 -13.19 22.70
CA HIS A 219 -1.12 -13.28 22.93
C HIS A 219 -0.31 -12.73 21.73
N GLN A 220 -0.71 -13.02 20.51
CA GLN A 220 -0.05 -12.50 19.32
C GLN A 220 -0.20 -10.97 19.22
N MET A 221 -1.36 -10.42 19.59
CA MET A 221 -1.57 -8.98 19.72
C MET A 221 -0.57 -8.35 20.69
N THR A 222 -0.40 -8.91 21.89
CA THR A 222 0.56 -8.35 22.87
C THR A 222 2.01 -8.46 22.38
N ARG A 223 2.36 -9.52 21.62
CA ARG A 223 3.67 -9.63 20.97
C ARG A 223 3.89 -8.55 19.92
N LEU A 224 2.89 -8.23 19.10
CA LEU A 224 2.99 -7.14 18.12
C LEU A 224 3.19 -5.79 18.80
N VAL A 225 2.45 -5.51 19.87
CA VAL A 225 2.64 -4.31 20.69
C VAL A 225 4.06 -4.24 21.22
N PHE A 226 4.57 -5.33 21.79
CA PHE A 226 5.95 -5.39 22.28
C PHE A 226 7.00 -5.14 21.19
N VAL A 227 6.81 -5.70 20.00
CA VAL A 227 7.71 -5.44 18.85
C VAL A 227 7.68 -3.96 18.45
N GLU A 228 6.50 -3.33 18.41
CA GLU A 228 6.39 -1.90 18.09
C GLU A 228 6.94 -0.99 19.19
N MET A 229 6.86 -1.41 20.46
CA MET A 229 7.57 -0.72 21.54
C MET A 229 9.09 -0.78 21.35
N GLN A 230 9.64 -1.92 20.94
CA GLN A 230 11.09 -2.04 20.65
C GLN A 230 11.53 -1.19 19.46
N LYS A 231 10.60 -0.85 18.56
CA LYS A 231 10.82 0.09 17.45
C LYS A 231 10.55 1.54 17.83
N GLU A 232 10.32 1.83 19.12
CA GLU A 232 10.04 3.18 19.63
C GLU A 232 8.81 3.84 18.99
N ASN A 233 7.79 3.03 18.63
CA ASN A 233 6.55 3.55 18.06
C ASN A 233 5.76 4.33 19.13
N ALA A 234 5.89 5.66 19.10
CA ALA A 234 5.33 6.57 20.10
C ALA A 234 3.80 6.43 20.26
N GLN A 235 3.07 6.20 19.16
CA GLN A 235 1.62 6.04 19.20
C GLN A 235 1.23 4.75 19.93
N VAL A 236 1.85 3.62 19.56
CA VAL A 236 1.58 2.32 20.19
C VAL A 236 1.95 2.34 21.67
N ILE A 237 3.09 2.95 22.03
CA ILE A 237 3.52 3.11 23.44
C ILE A 237 2.49 3.94 24.21
N SER A 238 2.05 5.08 23.67
CA SER A 238 1.04 5.94 24.29
C SER A 238 -0.29 5.22 24.50
N ASP A 239 -0.78 4.50 23.49
CA ASP A 239 -2.02 3.73 23.58
C ASP A 239 -1.91 2.58 24.59
N MET A 240 -0.79 1.85 24.60
CA MET A 240 -0.55 0.79 25.57
C MET A 240 -0.58 1.33 26.99
N LEU A 241 0.19 2.39 27.28
CA LEU A 241 0.27 3.00 28.61
C LEU A 241 -1.09 3.48 29.10
N ARG A 242 -1.89 4.07 28.20
CA ARG A 242 -3.27 4.45 28.50
C ARG A 242 -4.14 3.24 28.84
N ILE A 243 -4.02 2.12 28.11
CA ILE A 243 -4.79 0.90 28.36
C ILE A 243 -4.43 0.30 29.72
N VAL A 244 -3.14 0.23 30.07
CA VAL A 244 -2.68 -0.33 31.36
C VAL A 244 -2.81 0.65 32.53
N GLY A 245 -3.09 1.92 32.27
CA GLY A 245 -3.25 2.96 33.29
C GLY A 245 -1.93 3.48 33.87
N GLU A 246 -0.81 3.33 33.18
CA GLU A 246 0.51 3.78 33.64
C GLU A 246 0.87 5.17 33.07
N PRO A 247 1.43 6.09 33.88
CA PRO A 247 1.89 7.38 33.38
C PRO A 247 3.13 7.27 32.48
N TYR A 248 3.14 7.98 31.35
CA TYR A 248 4.28 8.02 30.41
C TYR A 248 5.61 8.40 31.07
N ALA A 249 5.59 9.34 32.02
CA ALA A 249 6.79 9.76 32.75
C ALA A 249 7.42 8.62 33.56
N GLN A 250 6.60 7.76 34.17
CA GLN A 250 7.09 6.62 34.95
C GLN A 250 7.65 5.53 34.03
N PHE A 251 7.01 5.28 32.90
CA PHE A 251 7.49 4.33 31.89
C PHE A 251 8.87 4.73 31.35
N LYS A 252 9.06 6.01 30.99
CA LYS A 252 10.32 6.52 30.45
C LYS A 252 11.47 6.51 31.46
N GLN A 253 11.17 6.69 32.74
CA GLN A 253 12.18 6.55 33.81
C GLN A 253 12.73 5.13 33.93
N HIS A 254 11.88 4.12 33.75
CA HIS A 254 12.29 2.71 33.81
C HIS A 254 12.86 2.19 32.47
N ASN A 255 12.53 2.87 31.36
CA ASN A 255 12.97 2.53 30.01
C ASN A 255 13.57 3.77 29.33
N PRO A 256 14.75 4.26 29.75
CA PRO A 256 15.32 5.52 29.26
C PRO A 256 15.74 5.48 27.78
N HIS A 257 15.78 4.29 27.19
CA HIS A 257 16.07 4.04 25.78
C HIS A 257 14.81 3.98 24.89
N LEU A 258 13.62 4.13 25.49
CA LEU A 258 12.31 4.20 24.82
C LEU A 258 11.66 5.58 25.08
#